data_AF-A0A917X8M5-F1
#
_entry.id   AF-A0A917X8M5-F1
#
_cell.length_a   1.000
_cell.length_b   1.000
_cell.length_c   1.000
_cell.angle_alpha   90.00
_cell.angle_beta   90.00
_cell.angle_gamma   90.00
#
_symmetry.space_group_name_H-M   'P 1'
#
loop_
_entity.id
_entity.type
_entity.pdbx_description
1 polymer ?
#
loop_
_entity_poly.entity_id
_entity_poly.type
_entity_poly.pdbx_seq_one_letter_code
_entity_poly.pdbx_strand_id
1 'polypeptide(L)'
;MTHLRSRRGPALAVPVVLSPTAGRYGFLQGTSMASPHVAAVAALLKSTHPHATPARLPALLKAEADNPGCPAGPYDGDGDGVVDATCVGGRHVNGFYGSGVVDALRAVE
;
A
#
# COMPACT_ATOMS: atom_id res chain seq x y z
N MET A 1 37.08 -18.22 2.38
CA MET A 1 35.63 -18.35 2.10
C MET A 1 34.90 -17.52 3.14
N THR A 2 34.60 -16.27 2.81
CA THR A 2 34.02 -15.30 3.74
C THR A 2 32.50 -15.40 3.68
N HIS A 3 31.89 -15.78 4.80
CA HIS A 3 30.44 -15.87 4.95
C HIS A 3 29.81 -14.46 4.89
N LEU A 4 29.08 -14.16 3.82
CA LEU A 4 28.24 -12.97 3.72
C LEU A 4 26.99 -13.15 4.60
N ARG A 5 26.93 -12.43 5.72
CA ARG A 5 25.72 -12.31 6.54
C ARG A 5 24.71 -11.42 5.82
N SER A 6 23.64 -12.05 5.33
CA SER A 6 22.45 -11.38 4.80
C SER A 6 21.81 -10.50 5.87
N ARG A 7 21.93 -9.18 5.72
CA ARG A 7 21.19 -8.19 6.51
C ARG A 7 19.83 -7.98 5.87
N ARG A 8 18.86 -8.85 6.18
CA ARG A 8 17.45 -8.58 5.85
C ARG A 8 16.92 -7.58 6.87
N GLY A 9 16.82 -6.31 6.48
CA GLY A 9 16.00 -5.34 7.21
C GLY A 9 14.53 -5.73 7.14
N PRO A 10 13.70 -5.31 8.10
CA PRO A 10 12.27 -5.57 8.08
C PRO A 10 11.64 -4.68 7.00
N ALA A 11 11.50 -5.21 5.78
CA ALA A 11 10.51 -4.69 4.86
C ALA A 11 9.14 -4.80 5.55
N LEU A 12 8.33 -3.75 5.47
CA LEU A 12 6.92 -3.79 5.83
C LEU A 12 6.20 -4.71 4.83
N ALA A 13 6.40 -6.02 4.98
CA ALA A 13 5.72 -7.03 4.23
C ALA A 13 4.37 -7.22 4.92
N VAL A 14 3.32 -6.61 4.37
CA VAL A 14 1.99 -7.20 4.58
C VAL A 14 2.07 -8.57 3.89
N PRO A 15 1.95 -9.69 4.61
CA PRO A 15 1.95 -10.99 3.98
C PRO A 15 0.69 -11.12 3.12
N VAL A 16 0.78 -10.77 1.84
CA VAL A 16 -0.30 -11.04 0.89
C VAL A 16 -0.15 -12.47 0.43
N VAL A 17 -0.98 -13.34 1.01
CA VAL A 17 -1.09 -14.75 0.63
C VAL A 17 -2.12 -14.84 -0.49
N LEU A 18 -1.63 -15.03 -1.71
CA LEU A 18 -2.46 -15.22 -2.90
C LEU A 18 -2.29 -16.64 -3.44
N SER A 19 -3.21 -17.04 -4.32
CA SER A 19 -3.11 -18.32 -5.02
C SER A 19 -2.37 -18.15 -6.34
N PRO A 20 -1.07 -18.50 -6.46
CA PRO A 20 -0.28 -18.21 -7.65
C PRO A 20 -0.54 -19.22 -8.79
N THR A 21 -1.14 -20.37 -8.45
CA THR A 21 -1.65 -21.42 -9.34
C THR A 21 -2.83 -22.11 -8.67
N ALA A 22 -3.65 -22.83 -9.44
CA ALA A 22 -4.84 -23.54 -8.94
C ALA A 22 -4.52 -24.40 -7.70
N GLY A 23 -4.95 -23.94 -6.51
CA GLY A 23 -4.89 -24.68 -5.25
C GLY A 23 -3.63 -24.51 -4.41
N ARG A 24 -2.70 -23.60 -4.74
CA ARG A 24 -1.51 -23.31 -3.91
C ARG A 24 -1.61 -21.95 -3.25
N TYR A 25 -0.92 -21.74 -2.14
CA TYR A 25 -0.77 -20.45 -1.48
C TYR A 25 0.69 -20.05 -1.45
N GLY A 26 0.96 -18.75 -1.58
CA GLY A 26 2.32 -18.21 -1.50
C GLY A 26 2.34 -16.74 -1.12
N PHE A 27 3.47 -16.29 -0.60
CA PHE A 27 3.71 -14.88 -0.34
C PHE A 27 4.12 -14.19 -1.64
N LEU A 28 3.40 -13.13 -1.99
CA LEU A 28 3.71 -12.27 -3.12
C LEU A 28 3.81 -10.82 -2.64
N GLN A 29 4.61 -10.02 -3.34
CA GLN A 29 4.82 -8.61 -3.03
C GLN A 29 4.87 -7.79 -4.33
N GLY A 30 4.55 -6.51 -4.22
CA GLY A 30 4.56 -5.56 -5.33
C GLY A 30 3.23 -4.84 -5.53
N THR A 31 3.22 -3.87 -6.44
CA THR A 31 2.02 -3.06 -6.75
C THR A 31 0.86 -3.91 -7.26
N SER A 32 1.15 -5.02 -7.95
CA SER A 32 0.15 -6.03 -8.35
C SER A 32 -0.62 -6.63 -7.18
N MET A 33 -0.06 -6.63 -5.97
CA MET A 33 -0.72 -7.11 -4.75
C MET A 33 -1.43 -5.98 -3.99
N ALA A 34 -1.01 -4.73 -4.17
CA ALA A 34 -1.74 -3.57 -3.67
C ALA A 34 -3.04 -3.33 -4.46
N SER A 35 -3.02 -3.50 -5.78
CA SER A 35 -4.17 -3.34 -6.67
C SER A 35 -5.44 -4.07 -6.22
N PRO A 36 -5.42 -5.39 -5.89
CA PRO A 36 -6.62 -6.08 -5.42
C PRO A 36 -7.12 -5.59 -4.06
N HIS A 37 -6.26 -5.06 -3.18
CA HIS A 37 -6.71 -4.46 -1.91
C HIS A 37 -7.50 -3.17 -2.16
N VAL A 38 -6.98 -2.27 -3.00
CA VAL A 38 -7.69 -1.04 -3.37
C VAL A 38 -9.01 -1.35 -4.08
N ALA A 39 -9.02 -2.34 -4.97
CA ALA A 39 -10.24 -2.78 -5.65
C ALA A 39 -11.29 -3.33 -4.67
N ALA A 40 -10.87 -4.10 -3.66
CA ALA A 40 -11.77 -4.62 -2.62
C ALA A 40 -12.41 -3.48 -1.80
N VAL A 41 -11.62 -2.50 -1.35
CA VAL A 41 -12.17 -1.33 -0.61
C VAL A 41 -13.08 -0.48 -1.48
N ALA A 42 -12.75 -0.30 -2.77
CA ALA A 42 -13.63 0.39 -3.72
C ALA A 42 -14.98 -0.33 -3.88
N ALA A 43 -14.98 -1.67 -3.85
CA ALA A 43 -16.21 -2.46 -3.90
C ALA A 43 -17.05 -2.30 -2.63
N LEU A 44 -16.42 -2.26 -1.45
CA LEU A 44 -17.11 -1.95 -0.18
C LEU A 44 -17.75 -0.56 -0.22
N LEU A 45 -17.01 0.46 -0.64
CA LEU A 45 -17.52 1.81 -0.83
C LEU A 45 -18.71 1.86 -1.80
N LYS A 46 -18.67 1.10 -2.89
CA LYS A 46 -19.80 1.03 -3.84
C LYS A 46 -21.00 0.30 -3.23
N SER A 47 -20.79 -0.66 -2.34
CA SER A 47 -21.85 -1.36 -1.62
C SER A 47 -22.58 -0.42 -0.66
N THR A 48 -21.86 0.43 0.08
CA THR A 48 -22.44 1.42 1.00
C THR A 48 -22.93 2.69 0.31
N HIS A 49 -22.40 2.98 -0.88
CA HIS A 49 -22.82 4.11 -1.72
C HIS A 49 -23.29 3.64 -3.12
N PRO A 50 -24.46 2.97 -3.24
CA PRO A 50 -24.91 2.36 -4.50
C PRO A 50 -25.03 3.36 -5.66
N HIS A 51 -25.32 4.63 -5.36
CA HIS A 51 -25.47 5.69 -6.36
C HIS A 51 -24.20 6.54 -6.58
N ALA A 52 -23.08 6.20 -5.93
CA ALA A 52 -21.82 6.88 -6.18
C ALA A 52 -21.44 6.78 -7.67
N THR A 53 -21.12 7.94 -8.26
CA THR A 53 -20.65 8.04 -9.64
C THR A 53 -19.22 7.50 -9.77
N PRO A 54 -18.76 7.19 -10.99
CA PRO A 54 -17.37 6.78 -11.22
C PRO A 54 -16.33 7.79 -10.71
N ALA A 55 -16.66 9.09 -10.69
CA ALA A 55 -15.80 10.12 -10.14
C ALA A 55 -15.86 10.21 -8.60
N ARG A 56 -17.00 9.86 -7.99
CA ARG A 56 -17.19 9.91 -6.54
C ARG A 56 -16.45 8.81 -5.81
N LEU A 57 -16.37 7.60 -6.38
CA LEU A 57 -15.67 6.47 -5.74
C LEU A 57 -14.18 6.75 -5.47
N PRO A 58 -13.37 7.23 -6.43
CA PRO A 58 -11.98 7.62 -6.17
C PRO A 58 -11.86 8.76 -5.16
N ALA A 59 -12.84 9.66 -5.09
CA ALA A 59 -12.83 10.75 -4.11
C ALA A 59 -13.07 10.23 -2.70
N LEU A 60 -14.01 9.30 -2.51
CA LEU A 60 -14.24 8.62 -1.23
C LEU A 60 -13.01 7.81 -0.80
N LEU A 61 -12.45 7.00 -1.71
CA LEU A 61 -11.22 6.24 -1.47
C LEU A 61 -10.08 7.12 -0.95
N LYS A 62 -9.88 8.30 -1.55
CA LYS A 62 -8.83 9.23 -1.14
C LYS A 62 -9.14 9.93 0.18
N ALA A 63 -10.42 10.21 0.45
CA ALA A 63 -10.86 10.91 1.65
C ALA A 63 -10.77 10.01 2.90
N GLU A 64 -10.99 8.72 2.74
CA GLU A 64 -10.99 7.74 3.84
C GLU A 64 -9.64 7.04 4.05
N ALA A 65 -8.67 7.32 3.16
CA ALA A 65 -7.33 6.75 3.26
C ALA A 65 -6.57 7.28 4.48
N ASP A 66 -5.85 6.39 5.16
CA ASP A 66 -4.94 6.75 6.25
C ASP A 66 -3.57 7.14 5.71
N ASN A 67 -3.21 8.40 5.89
CA ASN A 67 -1.87 8.86 5.54
C ASN A 67 -0.94 8.79 6.76
N PRO A 68 0.06 7.89 6.79
CA PRO A 68 1.01 7.80 7.90
C PRO A 68 2.02 8.96 7.92
N GLY A 69 2.02 9.82 6.91
CA GLY A 69 3.03 10.85 6.69
C GLY A 69 4.29 10.30 6.02
N CYS A 70 5.25 11.18 5.78
CA CYS A 70 6.55 10.77 5.27
C CYS A 70 7.35 10.07 6.38
N PRO A 71 8.05 8.96 6.07
CA PRO A 71 8.98 8.35 7.01
C PRO A 71 10.09 9.34 7.39
N ALA A 72 10.60 9.22 8.62
CA ALA A 72 11.59 10.16 9.16
C ALA A 72 12.99 10.02 8.53
N GLY A 73 13.27 8.91 7.84
CA GLY A 73 14.56 8.63 7.20
C GLY A 73 14.47 8.62 5.67
N PRO A 74 15.59 8.83 4.98
CA PRO A 74 15.67 8.62 3.54
C PRO A 74 15.33 7.18 3.17
N TYR A 75 14.72 6.97 2.00
CA TYR A 75 14.42 5.64 1.49
C TYR A 75 15.62 5.13 0.70
N ASP A 76 16.23 4.07 1.22
CA ASP A 76 17.30 3.28 0.63
C ASP A 76 16.79 1.83 0.66
N GLY A 77 16.29 1.36 -0.48
CA GLY A 77 15.58 0.09 -0.58
C GLY A 77 16.49 -1.11 -0.71
N ASP A 78 17.70 -0.92 -1.25
CA ASP A 78 18.69 -1.98 -1.48
C ASP A 78 19.83 -1.99 -0.45
N GLY A 79 19.95 -0.93 0.36
CA GLY A 79 20.89 -0.79 1.47
C GLY A 79 22.30 -0.44 1.01
N ASP A 80 22.47 0.17 -0.17
CA ASP A 80 23.78 0.55 -0.71
C ASP A 80 24.33 1.86 -0.10
N GLY A 81 23.53 2.55 0.71
CA GLY A 81 23.86 3.83 1.34
C GLY A 81 23.56 5.06 0.48
N VAL A 82 22.96 4.87 -0.69
CA VAL A 82 22.45 5.92 -1.58
C VAL A 82 20.94 6.03 -1.37
N VAL A 83 20.45 7.28 -1.38
CA VAL A 83 19.02 7.53 -1.24
C VAL A 83 18.33 7.31 -2.58
N ASP A 84 17.54 6.24 -2.69
CA ASP A 84 16.72 5.91 -3.85
C ASP A 84 15.55 6.88 -4.03
N ALA A 85 14.95 7.30 -2.92
CA ALA A 85 13.80 8.19 -2.95
C ALA A 85 13.70 9.05 -1.68
N THR A 86 13.19 10.28 -1.85
CA THR A 86 12.85 11.17 -0.74
C THR A 86 11.36 11.40 -0.75
N CYS A 87 10.71 11.16 0.40
CA CYS A 87 9.30 11.48 0.55
C CYS A 87 9.14 12.99 0.73
N VAL A 88 8.32 13.60 -0.13
CA VAL A 88 7.94 15.01 -0.03
C VAL A 88 6.43 15.11 0.04
N GLY A 89 5.91 15.98 0.89
CA GLY A 89 4.48 16.22 1.04
C GLY A 89 4.09 16.59 2.46
N GLY A 90 2.81 16.41 2.78
CA GLY A 90 2.24 16.72 4.08
C GLY A 90 1.25 15.66 4.56
N ARG A 91 0.40 16.07 5.51
CA ARG A 91 -0.57 15.19 6.18
C ARG A 91 -1.60 14.57 5.24
N HIS A 92 -1.96 15.25 4.16
CA HIS A 92 -3.05 14.82 3.26
C HIS A 92 -2.55 14.13 1.99
N VAL A 93 -1.35 14.49 1.51
CA VAL A 93 -0.76 13.90 0.32
C VAL A 93 0.75 13.92 0.41
N ASN A 94 1.40 12.82 0.05
CA ASN A 94 2.85 12.76 -0.09
C ASN A 94 3.29 11.82 -1.21
N GLY A 95 4.57 11.92 -1.59
CA GLY A 95 5.14 11.19 -2.72
C GLY A 95 5.20 9.67 -2.55
N PHE A 96 5.07 9.12 -1.33
CA PHE A 96 5.17 7.67 -1.09
C PHE A 96 3.80 7.00 -1.01
N TYR A 97 2.85 7.63 -0.32
CA TYR A 97 1.53 7.05 -0.03
C TYR A 97 0.40 7.70 -0.83
N GLY A 98 0.67 8.74 -1.62
CA GLY A 98 -0.39 9.53 -2.24
C GLY A 98 -1.31 10.09 -1.15
N SER A 99 -2.61 9.86 -1.28
CA SER A 99 -3.60 10.24 -0.26
C SER A 99 -3.55 9.38 1.02
N GLY A 100 -2.92 8.21 0.98
CA GLY A 100 -2.82 7.30 2.13
C GLY A 100 -3.03 5.83 1.75
N VAL A 101 -3.03 4.98 2.77
CA VAL A 101 -3.37 3.55 2.71
C VAL A 101 -4.89 3.40 2.78
N VAL A 102 -5.48 2.56 1.94
CA VAL A 102 -6.94 2.31 1.97
C VAL A 102 -7.38 1.69 3.29
N ASP A 103 -8.51 2.14 3.82
CA ASP A 103 -9.12 1.64 5.05
C ASP A 103 -10.47 0.99 4.72
N ALA A 104 -10.56 -0.33 4.93
CA ALA A 104 -11.78 -1.08 4.67
C ALA A 104 -12.89 -0.84 5.71
N LEU A 105 -12.52 -0.46 6.94
CA LEU A 105 -13.47 -0.22 8.01
C LEU A 105 -14.20 1.11 7.77
N ARG A 106 -13.47 2.17 7.41
CA ARG A 106 -14.09 3.46 7.05
C ARG A 106 -15.04 3.38 5.85
N ALA A 107 -14.82 2.43 4.95
CA ALA A 107 -15.70 2.22 3.81
C ALA A 107 -17.11 1.71 4.19
N VAL A 108 -17.28 1.20 5.41
CA VAL A 108 -18.50 0.51 5.87
C VAL A 108 -19.10 1.06 7.17
N GLU A 109 -18.48 2.06 7.80
CA GLU A 109 -18.98 2.75 9.01
C GLU A 109 -19.64 4.10 8.66
#